data_AF-A0A075G988-F1
#
_entry.id   AF-A0A075G988-F1
#
_cell.length_a   1.000
_cell.length_b   1.000
_cell.length_c   1.000
_cell.angle_alpha   90.00
_cell.angle_beta   90.00
_cell.angle_gamma   90.00
#
_symmetry.space_group_name_H-M   'P 1'
#
loop_
_entity.id
_entity.type
_entity.pdbx_description
1 polymer ?
#
loop_
_entity_poly.entity_id
_entity_poly.type
_entity_poly.pdbx_seq_one_letter_code
_entity_poly.pdbx_strand_id
1 'polypeptide(L)'
;MVQSTDIPNKMELSAAARKSVIACVSDFACKGVKPEYGIISINLPKSISTKKITNIANGFKNACKEYDIAIIGGDTNEGKEIVFNVCIFGNSNKIVTRKGSKKGDLIFTTGPFGYTSIGLGILLGSNNKTSNFIKKICQSCNKSTSKAKIWFKK
;
A
#
# COMPACT_ATOMS: atom_id res chain seq x y z
N MET A 1 -4.37 -4.65 -7.33
CA MET A 1 -5.19 -3.45 -7.09
C MET A 1 -5.85 -3.07 -8.40
N VAL A 2 -7.17 -2.96 -8.43
CA VAL A 2 -7.98 -2.69 -9.63
C VAL A 2 -8.68 -1.34 -9.47
N GLN A 3 -8.71 -0.52 -10.52
CA GLN A 3 -9.21 0.85 -10.46
C GLN A 3 -10.65 0.93 -9.94
N SER A 4 -11.56 0.15 -10.53
CA SER A 4 -12.98 0.16 -10.21
C SER A 4 -13.30 -0.28 -8.77
N THR A 5 -12.46 -1.13 -8.16
CA THR A 5 -12.74 -1.70 -6.82
C THR A 5 -11.94 -1.02 -5.72
N ASP A 6 -10.69 -0.64 -5.97
CA ASP A 6 -9.73 -0.30 -4.91
C ASP A 6 -9.31 1.18 -4.89
N ILE A 7 -9.61 1.93 -5.97
CA ILE A 7 -9.15 3.31 -6.18
C ILE A 7 -10.36 4.25 -6.23
N PRO A 8 -10.72 4.90 -5.11
CA PRO A 8 -11.79 5.90 -5.10
C PRO A 8 -11.50 7.06 -6.05
N ASN A 9 -12.53 7.65 -6.66
CA ASN A 9 -12.39 8.72 -7.67
C ASN A 9 -11.56 9.93 -7.21
N LYS A 10 -11.53 10.23 -5.91
CA LYS A 10 -10.76 11.35 -5.33
C LYS A 10 -9.35 10.95 -4.88
N MET A 11 -8.93 9.70 -5.07
CA MET A 11 -7.60 9.23 -4.71
C MET A 11 -6.62 9.53 -5.85
N GLU A 12 -5.50 10.17 -5.50
CA GLU A 12 -4.39 10.39 -6.43
C GLU A 12 -3.76 9.07 -6.87
N LEU A 13 -3.38 8.94 -8.14
CA LEU A 13 -2.83 7.70 -8.68
C LEU A 13 -1.46 7.33 -8.08
N SER A 14 -0.63 8.31 -7.69
CA SER A 14 0.59 8.04 -6.90
C SER A 14 0.28 7.43 -5.55
N ALA A 15 -0.81 7.87 -4.89
CA ALA A 15 -1.24 7.31 -3.61
C ALA A 15 -1.71 5.86 -3.79
N ALA A 16 -2.46 5.57 -4.85
CA ALA A 16 -2.87 4.21 -5.17
C ALA A 16 -1.66 3.30 -5.48
N ALA A 17 -0.73 3.76 -6.32
CA ALA A 17 0.51 3.04 -6.63
C ALA A 17 1.34 2.78 -5.36
N ARG A 18 1.55 3.80 -4.52
CA ARG A 18 2.21 3.66 -3.21
C ARG A 18 1.49 2.64 -2.33
N LYS A 19 0.16 2.70 -2.23
CA LYS A 19 -0.66 1.80 -1.41
C LYS A 19 -0.51 0.35 -1.86
N SER A 20 -0.41 0.07 -3.17
CA SER A 20 -0.20 -1.29 -3.66
C SER A 20 1.13 -1.91 -3.22
N VAL A 21 2.22 -1.13 -3.19
CA VAL A 21 3.51 -1.57 -2.65
C VAL A 21 3.42 -1.78 -1.14
N ILE A 22 2.82 -0.83 -0.42
CA ILE A 22 2.73 -0.86 1.04
C ILE A 22 1.86 -2.01 1.54
N ALA A 23 0.84 -2.41 0.78
CA ALA A 23 0.05 -3.60 1.09
C ALA A 23 0.94 -4.85 1.15
N CYS A 24 1.75 -5.10 0.12
CA CYS A 24 2.70 -6.21 0.11
C CYS A 24 3.76 -6.08 1.22
N VAL A 25 4.29 -4.87 1.46
CA VAL A 25 5.24 -4.62 2.57
C VAL A 25 4.62 -4.95 3.94
N SER A 26 3.33 -4.68 4.13
CA SER A 26 2.63 -5.01 5.38
C SER A 26 2.58 -6.52 5.62
N ASP A 27 2.43 -7.33 4.57
CA ASP A 27 2.49 -8.79 4.69
C ASP A 27 3.88 -9.24 5.15
N PHE A 28 4.94 -8.67 4.57
CA PHE A 28 6.33 -8.91 4.98
C PHE A 28 6.59 -8.49 6.44
N ALA A 29 6.08 -7.34 6.85
CA ALA A 29 6.22 -6.83 8.21
C ALA A 29 5.60 -7.78 9.25
N CYS A 30 4.39 -8.30 8.97
CA CYS A 30 3.72 -9.27 9.82
C CYS A 30 4.48 -10.61 9.93
N LYS A 31 5.39 -10.89 9.00
CA LYS A 31 6.24 -12.08 8.99
C LYS A 31 7.62 -11.86 9.60
N GLY A 32 7.97 -10.61 9.91
CA GLY A 32 9.31 -10.23 10.35
C GLY A 32 10.36 -10.42 9.25
N VAL A 33 9.97 -10.33 7.98
CA VAL A 33 10.86 -10.52 6.82
C VAL A 33 11.07 -9.17 6.16
N LYS A 34 12.32 -8.78 5.91
CA LYS A 34 12.63 -7.56 5.16
C LYS A 34 12.36 -7.79 3.66
N PRO A 35 11.56 -6.96 3.00
CA PRO A 35 11.42 -7.02 1.54
C PRO A 35 12.70 -6.46 0.88
N GLU A 36 13.11 -7.06 -0.23
CA GLU A 36 14.36 -6.72 -0.93
C GLU A 36 14.14 -6.39 -2.41
N TYR A 37 13.30 -7.19 -3.08
CA TYR A 37 13.07 -7.04 -4.53
C TYR A 37 11.58 -6.96 -4.85
N GLY A 38 11.24 -6.36 -5.98
CA GLY A 38 9.86 -6.32 -6.47
C GLY A 38 9.75 -6.39 -7.98
N ILE A 39 8.63 -6.93 -8.44
CA ILE A 39 8.18 -6.92 -9.84
C ILE A 39 6.84 -6.18 -9.88
N ILE A 40 6.71 -5.22 -10.78
CA ILE A 40 5.49 -4.42 -10.92
C ILE A 40 4.98 -4.52 -12.35
N SER A 41 3.81 -5.14 -12.52
CA SER A 41 3.10 -5.14 -13.79
C SER A 41 1.91 -4.19 -13.71
N ILE A 42 1.73 -3.38 -14.74
CA ILE A 42 0.63 -2.41 -14.83
C ILE A 42 -0.20 -2.65 -16.07
N ASN A 43 -1.51 -2.52 -15.91
CA ASN A 43 -2.44 -2.39 -17.02
C ASN A 43 -2.91 -0.94 -17.09
N LEU A 44 -2.91 -0.35 -18.28
CA LEU A 44 -3.23 1.05 -18.48
C LEU A 44 -4.24 1.22 -19.62
N PRO A 45 -5.26 2.09 -19.47
CA PRO A 45 -6.10 2.50 -20.59
C PRO A 45 -5.31 3.25 -21.65
N LYS A 46 -5.61 3.00 -22.93
CA LYS A 46 -5.01 3.72 -24.07
C LYS A 46 -5.17 5.25 -23.97
N SER A 47 -6.25 5.70 -23.34
CA SER A 47 -6.56 7.12 -23.11
C SER A 47 -5.81 7.76 -21.95
N ILE A 48 -4.98 7.01 -21.21
CA ILE A 48 -4.26 7.54 -20.05
C ILE A 48 -3.22 8.57 -20.51
N SER A 49 -3.15 9.70 -19.81
CA SER A 49 -2.16 10.73 -20.12
C SER A 49 -0.77 10.40 -19.55
N THR A 50 0.28 10.86 -20.23
CA THR A 50 1.67 10.73 -19.76
C THR A 50 1.86 11.30 -18.35
N LYS A 51 1.19 12.41 -18.03
CA LYS A 51 1.21 13.00 -16.68
C LYS A 51 0.70 12.03 -15.60
N LYS A 52 -0.36 11.27 -15.88
CA LYS A 52 -0.89 10.25 -14.97
C LYS A 52 0.07 9.08 -14.84
N ILE A 53 0.69 8.64 -15.94
CA ILE A 53 1.73 7.58 -15.92
C ILE A 53 2.91 8.01 -15.04
N THR A 54 3.43 9.22 -15.20
CA THR A 54 4.51 9.75 -14.37
C THR A 54 4.10 9.82 -12.89
N ASN A 55 2.85 10.19 -12.60
CA ASN A 55 2.31 10.22 -11.23
C ASN A 55 2.31 8.81 -10.61
N ILE A 56 1.85 7.79 -11.35
CA ILE A 56 1.90 6.37 -10.95
C ILE A 56 3.35 5.93 -10.66
N ALA A 57 4.25 6.16 -11.62
CA ALA A 57 5.66 5.77 -11.50
C ALA A 57 6.36 6.41 -10.29
N ASN A 58 6.07 7.68 -10.01
CA ASN A 58 6.55 8.37 -8.81
C ASN A 58 6.01 7.74 -7.52
N GLY A 59 4.74 7.31 -7.51
CA GLY A 59 4.15 6.58 -6.39
C GLY A 59 4.90 5.29 -6.08
N PHE A 60 5.16 4.47 -7.10
CA PHE A 60 5.96 3.25 -6.96
C PHE A 60 7.39 3.56 -6.51
N LYS A 61 8.09 4.47 -7.19
CA LYS A 61 9.47 4.85 -6.88
C LYS A 61 9.62 5.31 -5.44
N ASN A 62 8.73 6.18 -4.97
CA ASN A 62 8.79 6.70 -3.61
C ASN A 62 8.52 5.60 -2.57
N ALA A 63 7.58 4.69 -2.83
CA ALA A 63 7.31 3.57 -1.93
C ALA A 63 8.48 2.59 -1.88
N CYS A 64 9.04 2.22 -3.03
CA CYS A 64 10.16 1.27 -3.09
C CYS A 64 11.42 1.85 -2.46
N LYS A 65 11.74 3.13 -2.74
CA LYS A 65 12.82 3.86 -2.08
C LYS A 65 12.61 3.96 -0.57
N GLU A 66 11.36 4.08 -0.12
CA GLU A 66 11.09 4.10 1.30
C GLU A 66 11.50 2.76 1.94
N TYR A 67 11.10 1.61 1.40
CA TYR A 67 11.37 0.31 2.03
C TYR A 67 12.63 -0.41 1.53
N ASP A 68 13.54 0.31 0.86
CA ASP A 68 14.77 -0.23 0.26
C ASP A 68 14.53 -1.42 -0.68
N ILE A 69 13.45 -1.35 -1.46
CA ILE A 69 13.07 -2.40 -2.43
C ILE A 69 13.62 -2.05 -3.81
N ALA A 70 14.40 -2.96 -4.40
CA ALA A 70 14.84 -2.86 -5.78
C ALA A 70 13.77 -3.42 -6.73
N ILE A 71 13.33 -2.62 -7.70
CA ILE A 71 12.44 -3.13 -8.76
C ILE A 71 13.30 -3.79 -9.83
N ILE A 72 13.16 -5.10 -9.96
CA ILE A 72 13.98 -5.95 -10.84
C ILE A 72 13.28 -6.33 -12.13
N GLY A 73 12.01 -5.93 -12.29
CA GLY A 73 11.25 -6.23 -13.48
C GLY A 73 9.82 -5.72 -13.41
N GLY A 74 9.11 -5.94 -14.49
CA GLY A 74 7.74 -5.48 -14.65
C GLY A 74 7.30 -5.58 -16.10
N ASP A 75 6.02 -5.36 -16.31
CA ASP A 75 5.44 -5.32 -17.65
C ASP A 75 4.36 -4.26 -17.73
N THR A 76 4.10 -3.73 -18.92
CA THR A 76 3.08 -2.72 -19.15
C THR A 76 2.15 -3.17 -20.26
N ASN A 77 0.88 -3.32 -19.94
CA ASN A 77 -0.17 -3.75 -20.86
C ASN A 77 -1.20 -2.66 -21.10
N GLU A 78 -1.81 -2.66 -22.28
CA GLU A 78 -3.01 -1.90 -22.58
C GLU A 78 -4.25 -2.68 -22.12
N GLY A 79 -5.23 -2.01 -21.50
CA GLY A 79 -6.54 -2.62 -21.26
C GLY A 79 -7.60 -1.61 -20.84
N LYS A 80 -8.72 -2.09 -20.27
CA LYS A 80 -9.91 -1.25 -20.05
C LYS A 80 -9.79 -0.27 -18.88
N GLU A 81 -9.04 -0.66 -17.84
CA GLU A 81 -8.90 0.12 -16.61
C GLU A 81 -7.48 0.01 -16.04
N ILE A 82 -7.16 0.88 -15.09
CA ILE A 82 -5.87 0.83 -14.40
C ILE A 82 -5.82 -0.38 -13.46
N VAL A 83 -4.80 -1.23 -13.61
CA VAL A 83 -4.54 -2.34 -12.69
C VAL A 83 -3.08 -2.29 -12.28
N PHE A 84 -2.83 -2.41 -10.97
CA PHE A 84 -1.49 -2.59 -10.42
C PHE A 84 -1.35 -4.00 -9.86
N ASN A 85 -0.42 -4.77 -10.42
CA ASN A 85 0.03 -6.04 -9.89
C ASN A 85 1.44 -5.85 -9.31
N VAL A 86 1.57 -6.05 -8.00
CA VAL A 86 2.84 -5.88 -7.29
C VAL A 86 3.19 -7.21 -6.65
N CYS A 87 4.36 -7.72 -6.97
CA CYS A 87 4.96 -8.87 -6.33
C CYS A 87 6.25 -8.43 -5.64
N ILE A 88 6.45 -8.84 -4.38
CA ILE A 88 7.64 -8.49 -3.59
C ILE A 88 8.28 -9.79 -3.09
N PHE A 89 9.60 -9.80 -3.07
CA PHE A 89 10.44 -10.90 -2.62
C PHE A 89 11.39 -10.42 -1.51
N GLY A 90 11.77 -11.34 -0.65
CA GLY A 90 12.77 -11.14 0.38
C GLY A 90 13.10 -12.47 1.03
N ASN A 91 14.21 -12.54 1.73
CA ASN A 91 14.69 -13.76 2.35
C ASN A 91 14.63 -13.68 3.89
N SER A 92 14.43 -14.82 4.55
CA SER A 92 14.59 -14.93 5.99
C SER A 92 14.83 -16.37 6.42
N ASN A 93 15.73 -16.55 7.38
CA ASN A 93 15.95 -17.84 8.05
C ASN A 93 14.81 -18.20 9.03
N LYS A 94 13.98 -17.22 9.41
CA LYS A 94 12.88 -17.41 10.37
C LYS A 94 11.64 -16.63 9.94
N ILE A 95 10.52 -17.33 9.82
CA ILE A 95 9.24 -16.73 9.43
C ILE A 95 8.26 -16.85 10.59
N VAL A 96 7.64 -15.73 10.98
CA VAL A 96 6.57 -15.72 11.98
C VAL A 96 5.29 -16.32 11.37
N THR A 97 4.78 -17.38 11.97
CA THR A 97 3.54 -18.04 11.51
C THR A 97 2.31 -17.46 12.21
N ARG A 98 1.12 -17.68 11.64
CA ARG A 98 -0.15 -17.36 12.31
C ARG A 98 -0.58 -18.42 13.33
N LYS A 99 0.21 -19.48 13.51
CA LYS A 99 -0.08 -20.62 14.37
C LYS A 99 0.78 -20.54 15.64
N GLY A 100 0.35 -21.26 16.68
CA GLY A 100 1.15 -21.46 17.89
C GLY A 100 0.83 -20.51 19.05
N SER A 101 -0.23 -19.70 18.94
CA SER A 101 -0.77 -18.96 20.09
C SER A 101 -1.32 -19.94 21.14
N LYS A 102 -1.07 -19.65 22.42
CA LYS A 102 -1.47 -20.46 23.56
C LYS A 102 -2.39 -19.68 24.49
N LYS A 103 -3.15 -20.42 25.33
CA LYS A 103 -3.93 -19.81 26.41
C LYS A 103 -2.97 -19.07 27.35
N GLY A 104 -3.30 -17.81 27.65
CA GLY A 104 -2.46 -16.91 28.47
C GLY A 104 -1.58 -15.96 27.65
N ASP A 105 -1.49 -16.12 26.33
CA ASP A 105 -0.79 -15.16 25.47
C ASP A 105 -1.52 -13.82 25.44
N LEU A 106 -0.73 -12.74 25.42
CA LEU A 106 -1.22 -11.37 25.29
C LEU A 106 -1.43 -10.99 23.82
N ILE A 107 -2.47 -10.21 23.55
CA ILE A 107 -2.77 -9.69 22.21
C ILE A 107 -2.33 -8.24 22.12
N PHE A 108 -1.46 -7.95 21.14
CA PHE A 108 -0.94 -6.61 20.89
C PHE A 108 -1.38 -6.07 19.53
N THR A 109 -1.44 -4.75 19.42
CA THR A 109 -1.77 -4.04 18.19
C THR A 109 -0.82 -2.86 18.02
N THR A 110 -0.45 -2.51 16.79
CA THR A 110 0.57 -1.48 16.50
C THR A 110 0.00 -0.07 16.38
N GLY A 111 -1.32 0.08 16.54
CA GLY A 111 -2.03 1.34 16.39
C GLY A 111 -3.55 1.19 16.41
N PRO A 112 -4.27 2.32 16.35
CA PRO A 112 -5.73 2.35 16.37
C PRO A 112 -6.34 1.78 15.09
N PHE A 113 -7.54 1.21 15.23
CA PHE A 113 -8.34 0.67 14.12
C PHE A 113 -9.35 1.69 13.59
N GLY A 114 -9.91 1.44 12.40
CA GLY A 114 -11.05 2.18 11.86
C GLY A 114 -10.73 3.42 11.01
N TYR A 115 -9.50 3.94 11.04
CA TYR A 115 -9.13 5.13 10.26
C TYR A 115 -9.33 4.96 8.75
N THR A 116 -8.95 3.81 8.18
CA THR A 116 -9.16 3.56 6.74
C THR A 116 -10.64 3.56 6.36
N SER A 117 -11.51 3.02 7.22
CA SER A 117 -12.97 2.99 6.97
C SER A 117 -13.55 4.40 6.98
N ILE A 118 -13.22 5.19 8.00
CA ILE A 118 -13.69 6.58 8.11
C ILE A 118 -13.15 7.41 6.94
N GLY A 119 -11.86 7.25 6.59
CA GLY A 119 -11.24 7.98 5.49
C GLY A 119 -11.82 7.61 4.13
N LEU A 120 -12.15 6.34 3.91
CA LEU A 120 -12.89 5.91 2.72
C LEU A 120 -14.27 6.58 2.67
N GLY A 121 -15.02 6.58 3.79
CA GLY A 121 -16.31 7.28 3.87
C GLY A 121 -16.20 8.76 3.53
N ILE A 122 -15.17 9.46 4.02
CA ILE A 122 -14.92 10.86 3.66
C ILE A 122 -14.63 11.02 2.17
N LEU A 123 -13.78 10.17 1.59
CA LEU A 123 -13.46 10.20 0.15
C LEU A 123 -14.71 10.00 -0.71
N LEU A 124 -15.60 9.10 -0.29
CA LEU A 124 -16.88 8.82 -0.97
C LEU A 124 -17.96 9.88 -0.71
N GLY A 125 -17.71 10.88 0.14
CA GLY A 125 -18.65 11.98 0.41
C GLY A 125 -19.66 11.68 1.53
N SER A 126 -19.45 10.65 2.33
CA SER A 126 -20.36 10.20 3.39
C SER A 126 -20.27 11.03 4.68
N ASN A 127 -19.33 11.97 4.81
CA ASN A 127 -19.12 12.75 6.04
C ASN A 127 -18.57 14.16 5.76
N ASN A 128 -19.38 15.19 6.04
CA ASN A 128 -19.07 16.62 5.80
C ASN A 128 -18.50 17.36 7.02
N LYS A 129 -18.18 16.69 8.13
CA LYS A 129 -17.59 17.37 9.28
C LYS A 129 -16.11 17.63 9.00
N THR A 130 -15.61 18.82 9.29
CA THR A 130 -14.21 19.19 9.07
C THR A 130 -13.56 19.47 10.41
N SER A 131 -12.73 18.55 10.88
CA SER A 131 -11.89 18.74 12.08
C SER A 131 -10.45 18.33 11.78
N ASN A 132 -9.49 18.78 12.60
CA ASN A 132 -8.07 18.37 12.47
C ASN A 132 -7.88 16.84 12.53
N PHE A 133 -8.81 16.12 13.18
CA PHE A 133 -8.86 14.66 13.20
C PHE A 133 -9.08 14.06 11.79
N ILE A 134 -9.89 14.72 10.97
CA ILE A 134 -10.23 14.27 9.61
C ILE A 134 -9.05 14.45 8.65
N LYS A 135 -8.21 15.48 8.84
CA LYS A 135 -6.94 15.60 8.10
C LYS A 135 -6.00 14.42 8.38
N LYS A 136 -5.87 13.98 9.64
CA LYS A 136 -5.09 12.77 9.99
C LYS A 136 -5.67 11.49 9.38
N ILE A 137 -7.00 11.39 9.31
CA ILE A 137 -7.69 10.22 8.75
C ILE A 137 -7.56 10.16 7.22
N CYS A 138 -7.75 11.27 6.51
CA CYS A 138 -7.54 11.33 5.06
C CYS A 138 -6.09 11.00 4.68
N GLN A 139 -5.12 11.39 5.52
CA GLN A 139 -3.74 10.95 5.36
C GLN A 139 -3.57 9.44 5.49
N SER A 140 -4.33 8.74 6.32
CA SER A 140 -4.24 7.27 6.42
C SER A 140 -4.65 6.57 5.10
N CYS A 141 -5.66 7.09 4.41
CA CYS A 141 -6.12 6.58 3.11
C CYS A 141 -5.20 6.97 1.95
N ASN A 142 -4.71 8.22 1.91
CA ASN A 142 -3.92 8.74 0.78
C ASN A 142 -2.39 8.58 0.96
N LYS A 143 -1.93 8.49 2.21
CA LYS A 143 -0.53 8.23 2.59
C LYS A 143 -0.53 7.07 3.56
N SER A 144 -0.97 5.89 3.10
CA SER A 144 -0.72 4.68 3.87
C SER A 144 0.76 4.65 4.22
N THR A 145 1.06 4.64 5.52
CA THR A 145 2.41 4.46 6.05
C THR A 145 2.36 3.14 6.79
N SER A 146 3.05 2.11 6.28
CA SER A 146 3.32 1.00 7.17
C SER A 146 4.41 1.47 8.13
N LYS A 147 4.18 1.35 9.44
CA LYS A 147 5.27 1.51 10.43
C LYS A 147 6.30 0.37 10.32
N ALA A 148 6.25 -0.41 9.24
CA ALA A 148 7.05 -1.59 8.93
C ALA A 148 8.56 -1.32 8.98
N LYS A 149 9.00 -0.09 8.69
CA LYS A 149 10.42 0.30 8.82
C LYS A 149 11.02 -0.01 10.18
N ILE A 150 10.25 0.13 11.26
CA ILE A 150 10.72 -0.16 12.62
C ILE A 150 11.02 -1.66 12.77
N TRP A 151 10.29 -2.51 12.05
CA TRP A 151 10.40 -3.97 12.11
C TRP A 151 11.57 -4.51 11.29
N PHE A 152 12.10 -3.71 10.36
CA PHE A 152 13.23 -4.09 9.51
C PHE A 152 14.58 -3.52 9.96
N LYS A 153 14.60 -2.66 10.98
CA LYS A 153 15.82 -2.19 11.65
C LYS A 153 16.22 -3.20 12.72
N LYS A 154 16.87 -4.28 12.32
CA LYS A 154 17.65 -5.15 13.21
C LYS A 154 19.06 -5.26 12.69
#